data_AF-A0A0P0XXE6-F1
#
_entry.id   AF-A0A0P0XXE6-F1
#
_cell.length_a   1.000
_cell.length_b   1.000
_cell.length_c   1.000
_cell.angle_alpha   90.00
_cell.angle_beta   90.00
_cell.angle_gamma   90.00
#
_symmetry.space_group_name_H-M   'P 1'
#
loop_
_entity.id
_entity.type
_entity.pdbx_description
1 polymer ?
#
loop_
_entity_poly.entity_id
_entity_poly.type
_entity_poly.pdbx_seq_one_letter_code
_entity_poly.pdbx_strand_id
1 'polypeptide(L)'
;MPPPPAKWKGCCEPATSMAPWMLTVAASTMDRSIRTTVRLGNNLYFDGESLYQPNDSLNTFYPLVYAGASGKPFAEFCGNGSLDGFDVRGKIG
;
A
#
# COMPACT_ATOMS: atom_id res chain seq x y z
N MET A 1 24.29 31.95 -37.12
CA MET A 1 23.49 31.04 -36.27
C MET A 1 22.23 31.78 -35.84
N PRO A 2 21.03 31.21 -36.09
CA PRO A 2 19.76 31.85 -35.72
C PRO A 2 19.51 31.72 -34.20
N PRO A 3 18.73 32.66 -33.61
CA PRO A 3 18.38 32.61 -32.19
C PRO A 3 17.45 31.42 -31.87
N PRO A 4 17.51 30.83 -30.66
CA PRO A 4 16.67 29.69 -30.31
C PRO A 4 15.19 30.10 -30.16
N PRO A 5 14.23 29.28 -30.66
CA PRO A 5 12.82 29.65 -30.72
C PRO A 5 12.07 29.44 -29.39
N ALA A 6 11.12 30.33 -29.15
CA ALA A 6 10.27 30.41 -27.96
C ALA A 6 9.18 29.31 -27.92
N LYS A 7 9.46 28.12 -27.38
CA LYS A 7 8.42 27.13 -27.00
C LYS A 7 8.89 26.20 -25.87
N TRP A 8 8.75 26.64 -24.62
CA TRP A 8 8.67 25.73 -23.47
C TRP A 8 7.37 26.02 -22.73
N LYS A 9 6.25 25.63 -23.34
CA LYS A 9 4.93 25.56 -22.69
C LYS A 9 4.80 24.19 -22.03
N GLY A 10 4.34 24.18 -20.79
CA GLY A 10 4.25 23.02 -19.93
C GLY A 10 3.26 21.95 -20.39
N CYS A 11 3.65 20.69 -20.17
CA CYS A 11 2.73 19.57 -20.26
C CYS A 11 2.72 18.65 -19.03
N CYS A 12 3.57 18.88 -18.02
CA CYS A 12 3.60 18.11 -16.76
C CYS A 12 4.12 19.03 -15.63
N GLU A 13 3.51 19.35 -14.50
CA GLU A 13 2.49 18.62 -13.72
C GLU A 13 2.85 17.13 -13.70
N PRO A 14 3.64 16.55 -12.77
CA PRO A 14 4.33 17.02 -11.56
C PRO A 14 5.88 17.04 -11.70
N ALA A 15 6.58 17.36 -10.60
CA ALA A 15 8.02 17.60 -10.39
C ALA A 15 8.56 18.95 -10.92
N THR A 16 8.85 19.86 -10.00
CA THR A 16 9.44 21.17 -10.30
C THR A 16 10.88 21.22 -9.77
N SER A 17 11.86 20.87 -10.60
CA SER A 17 13.28 21.14 -10.30
C SER A 17 13.59 22.62 -10.52
N MET A 18 13.47 23.44 -9.48
CA MET A 18 13.48 24.89 -9.61
C MET A 18 14.88 25.54 -9.64
N ALA A 19 15.96 24.78 -9.83
CA ALA A 19 17.30 25.34 -10.06
C ALA A 19 18.16 24.43 -10.95
N PRO A 20 18.98 25.00 -11.86
CA PRO A 20 19.75 24.24 -12.85
C PRO A 20 20.83 23.32 -12.25
N TRP A 21 21.18 23.49 -10.97
CA TRP A 21 22.08 22.61 -10.21
C TRP A 21 21.37 21.48 -9.45
N MET A 22 20.05 21.30 -9.61
CA MET A 22 19.29 20.23 -8.95
C MET A 22 19.03 19.05 -9.89
N LEU A 23 19.61 17.90 -9.56
CA LEU A 23 19.32 16.63 -10.21
C LEU A 23 17.96 16.11 -9.73
N THR A 24 16.98 16.06 -10.63
CA THR A 24 15.71 15.37 -10.38
C THR A 24 15.77 13.99 -10.99
N VAL A 25 15.60 12.97 -10.15
CA VAL A 25 15.58 11.56 -10.56
C VAL A 25 14.15 11.06 -10.43
N ALA A 26 13.62 10.48 -11.51
CA ALA A 26 12.31 9.83 -11.49
C ALA A 26 12.41 8.50 -10.71
N ALA A 27 11.34 8.16 -9.98
CA ALA A 27 11.21 6.83 -9.39
C ALA A 27 10.72 5.83 -10.45
N SER A 28 11.30 4.63 -10.47
CA SER A 28 10.82 3.49 -11.25
C SER A 28 10.55 2.31 -10.34
N THR A 29 9.74 1.36 -10.79
CA THR A 29 9.65 0.05 -10.14
C THR A 29 10.95 -0.73 -10.37
N MET A 30 11.27 -1.63 -9.45
CA MET A 30 12.28 -2.67 -9.66
C MET A 30 11.55 -3.96 -10.05
N ASP A 31 12.21 -4.88 -10.74
CA ASP A 31 11.64 -6.19 -11.10
C ASP A 31 11.40 -7.10 -9.88
N ARG A 32 11.87 -6.69 -8.70
CA ARG A 32 11.66 -7.41 -7.44
C ARG A 32 10.35 -6.98 -6.79
N SER A 33 9.44 -7.94 -6.59
CA SER A 33 8.29 -7.77 -5.70
C SER A 33 8.55 -8.32 -4.30
N ILE A 34 7.94 -7.71 -3.27
CA ILE A 34 8.02 -8.17 -1.88
C ILE A 34 6.76 -8.98 -1.59
N ARG A 35 6.82 -10.28 -1.87
CA ARG A 35 5.67 -11.17 -1.76
C ARG A 35 5.41 -11.59 -0.30
N THR A 36 4.15 -11.64 0.07
CA THR A 36 3.64 -12.30 1.28
C THR A 36 2.54 -13.27 0.91
N THR A 37 2.59 -14.50 1.42
CA THR A 37 1.56 -15.52 1.13
C THR A 37 0.73 -15.76 2.38
N VAL A 38 -0.57 -15.53 2.29
CA VAL A 38 -1.54 -15.76 3.36
C VAL A 38 -2.21 -17.10 3.15
N ARG A 39 -2.16 -17.96 4.17
CA ARG A 39 -2.90 -19.23 4.21
C ARG A 39 -4.14 -19.08 5.09
N LEU A 40 -5.31 -19.33 4.53
CA LEU A 40 -6.56 -19.37 5.27
C LEU A 40 -6.79 -20.74 5.92
N GLY A 41 -7.65 -20.80 6.93
CA GLY A 41 -8.01 -22.04 7.62
C GLY A 41 -8.71 -23.09 6.73
N ASN A 42 -9.23 -22.70 5.57
CA ASN A 42 -9.79 -23.60 4.55
C ASN A 42 -8.75 -24.08 3.52
N ASN A 43 -7.45 -23.93 3.81
CA ASN A 43 -6.33 -24.30 2.94
C ASN A 43 -6.26 -23.53 1.61
N LEU A 44 -6.96 -22.41 1.48
CA LEU A 44 -6.73 -21.48 0.38
C LEU A 44 -5.48 -20.62 0.66
N TYR A 45 -4.74 -20.35 -0.40
CA TYR A 45 -3.54 -19.52 -0.39
C TYR A 45 -3.76 -18.28 -1.24
N PHE A 46 -3.33 -17.13 -0.74
CA PHE A 46 -3.41 -15.85 -1.42
C PHE A 46 -2.04 -15.17 -1.41
N ASP A 47 -1.56 -14.79 -2.57
CA ASP A 47 -0.32 -14.02 -2.71
C ASP A 47 -0.66 -12.52 -2.70
N GLY A 48 0.00 -11.79 -1.81
CA GLY A 48 -0.06 -10.33 -1.69
C GLY A 48 1.33 -9.73 -1.53
N GLU A 49 1.39 -8.46 -1.13
CA GLU A 49 2.64 -7.75 -0.89
C GLU A 49 2.66 -7.10 0.49
N SER A 50 3.75 -7.31 1.24
CA SER A 50 3.97 -6.69 2.55
C SER A 50 5.45 -6.67 2.89
N LEU A 51 5.93 -5.54 3.40
CA LEU A 51 7.29 -5.43 3.93
C LEU A 51 7.44 -6.10 5.30
N TYR A 52 6.34 -6.39 5.99
CA TYR A 52 6.35 -7.08 7.28
C TYR A 52 6.53 -8.59 7.06
N GLN A 53 7.71 -9.09 7.41
CA GLN A 53 8.09 -10.50 7.28
C GLN A 53 8.42 -11.06 8.68
N PRO A 54 7.42 -11.44 9.49
CA PRO A 54 7.67 -12.04 10.79
C PRO A 54 8.33 -13.40 10.62
N ASN A 55 9.24 -13.74 11.54
CA ASN A 55 9.89 -15.05 11.57
C ASN A 55 9.05 -16.09 12.33
N ASP A 56 7.75 -15.83 12.48
CA ASP A 56 6.82 -16.67 13.23
C ASP A 56 6.65 -18.02 12.54
N SER A 57 6.32 -19.04 13.34
CA SER A 57 6.06 -20.37 12.81
C SER A 57 4.93 -20.30 11.77
N LEU A 58 5.18 -20.86 10.58
CA LEU A 58 4.25 -20.97 9.44
C LEU A 58 2.92 -21.68 9.76
N ASN A 59 2.74 -22.14 11.01
CA ASN A 59 1.62 -22.94 11.46
C ASN A 59 0.75 -22.25 12.51
N THR A 60 1.00 -20.98 12.84
CA THR A 60 0.15 -20.20 13.74
C THR A 60 -1.00 -19.58 12.96
N PHE A 61 -2.23 -20.01 13.24
CA PHE A 61 -3.44 -19.39 12.68
C PHE A 61 -4.04 -18.42 13.69
N TYR A 62 -4.44 -17.25 13.18
CA TYR A 62 -5.21 -16.26 13.93
C TYR A 62 -6.66 -16.25 13.45
N PRO A 63 -7.64 -15.99 14.33
CA PRO A 63 -9.02 -15.80 13.92
C PRO A 63 -9.14 -14.65 12.92
N LEU A 64 -9.84 -14.90 11.81
CA LEU A 64 -10.16 -13.89 10.80
C LEU A 64 -11.50 -13.25 11.11
N VAL A 65 -11.59 -11.93 10.99
CA VAL A 65 -12.81 -11.19 11.31
C VAL A 65 -13.09 -10.13 10.27
N TYR A 66 -14.26 -10.18 9.63
CA TYR A 66 -14.67 -9.12 8.71
C TYR A 66 -15.37 -7.97 9.44
N ALA A 67 -14.68 -6.84 9.60
CA ALA A 67 -15.21 -5.68 10.32
C ALA A 67 -16.48 -5.09 9.68
N GLY A 68 -16.63 -5.18 8.36
CA GLY A 68 -17.83 -4.73 7.64
C GLY A 68 -19.12 -5.46 8.04
N ALA A 69 -19.03 -6.66 8.64
CA ALA A 69 -20.19 -7.38 9.17
C ALA A 69 -20.82 -6.70 10.41
N SER A 70 -20.13 -5.75 11.04
CA SER A 70 -20.65 -5.03 12.20
C SER A 70 -21.81 -4.06 11.87
N GLY A 71 -22.01 -3.72 10.59
CA GLY A 71 -23.01 -2.75 10.14
C GLY A 71 -22.69 -1.30 10.52
N LYS A 72 -21.52 -1.04 11.12
CA LYS A 72 -21.07 0.32 11.43
C LYS A 72 -20.53 0.99 10.17
N PRO A 73 -20.79 2.30 10.01
CA PRO A 73 -20.26 3.03 8.86
C PRO A 73 -18.71 3.02 8.91
N PHE A 74 -18.09 2.77 7.75
CA PHE A 74 -16.63 2.76 7.55
C PHE A 74 -15.86 1.60 8.22
N ALA A 75 -16.54 0.58 8.74
CA ALA A 75 -15.87 -0.54 9.40
C ALA A 75 -15.14 -1.42 8.39
N GLU A 76 -15.70 -1.53 7.18
CA GLU A 76 -15.12 -2.21 6.03
C GLU A 76 -13.79 -1.59 5.58
N PHE A 77 -13.58 -0.30 5.85
CA PHE A 77 -12.34 0.42 5.52
C PHE A 77 -11.38 0.53 6.71
N CYS A 78 -11.71 -0.09 7.85
CA CYS A 78 -11.02 0.13 9.12
C CYS A 78 -10.90 1.62 9.47
N GLY A 79 -11.96 2.38 9.20
CA GLY A 79 -12.01 3.82 9.41
C GLY A 79 -11.80 4.19 10.88
N ASN A 80 -11.27 5.39 11.12
CA ASN A 80 -11.00 5.88 12.47
C ASN A 80 -12.26 5.86 13.35
N GLY A 81 -12.18 5.19 14.52
CA GLY A 81 -13.31 5.00 15.44
C GLY A 81 -14.38 4.01 14.99
N SER A 82 -14.30 3.46 13.78
CA SER A 82 -15.33 2.56 13.27
C SER A 82 -15.31 1.17 13.95
N LEU A 83 -14.14 0.78 14.45
CA LEU A 83 -13.94 -0.48 15.18
C LEU A 83 -14.22 -0.37 16.68
N ASP A 84 -14.66 0.79 17.18
CA ASP A 84 -14.95 0.99 18.60
C ASP A 84 -16.02 0.00 19.08
N GLY A 85 -15.76 -0.72 20.17
CA GLY A 85 -16.65 -1.77 20.67
C GLY A 85 -16.59 -3.10 19.90
N PHE A 86 -15.73 -3.23 18.90
CA PHE A 86 -15.44 -4.48 18.21
C PHE A 86 -14.10 -5.05 18.68
N ASP A 87 -14.11 -6.22 19.33
CA ASP A 87 -12.90 -6.82 19.88
C ASP A 87 -12.08 -7.53 18.79
N VAL A 88 -11.18 -6.77 18.17
CA VAL A 88 -10.22 -7.22 17.14
C VAL A 88 -8.87 -7.65 17.71
N ARG A 89 -8.67 -7.57 19.04
CA ARG A 89 -7.38 -7.91 19.66
C ARG A 89 -7.05 -9.38 19.46
N GLY A 90 -5.85 -9.65 18.94
CA GLY A 90 -5.38 -11.00 18.62
C GLY A 90 -6.06 -11.64 17.41
N LYS A 91 -6.81 -10.87 16.61
CA LYS A 91 -7.50 -11.31 15.40
C LYS A 91 -6.95 -10.52 14.20
N ILE A 92 -7.10 -11.10 13.01
CA ILE A 92 -6.72 -10.46 11.74
C ILE A 92 -8.01 -10.01 11.04
N GLY A 93 -8.07 -8.73 10.66
CA GLY A 93 -9.23 -8.08 10.06
C GLY A 93 -9.06 -7.73 8.58
#